data_AF-A0A971EES7-F1
#
_entry.id   AF-A0A971EES7-F1
#
_cell.length_a   1.000
_cell.length_b   1.000
_cell.length_c   1.000
_cell.angle_alpha   90.00
_cell.angle_beta   90.00
_cell.angle_gamma   90.00
#
_symmetry.space_group_name_H-M   'P 1'
#
loop_
_entity.id
_entity.type
_entity.pdbx_description
1 polymer ?
#
loop_
_entity_poly.entity_id
_entity_poly.type
_entity_poly.pdbx_seq_one_letter_code
_entity_poly.pdbx_strand_id
1 'polypeptide(L)'
;MAIVEWKKDGTVAIMIMNNGENLNNPAWAEAMLSVYNEIEADQEIKALVLTSSDPKNFCLGADLAWVTEQMKAGDFDAISRWLYGNNKVFRALMMAPFPTIAAITGHAFGNGAMLAGCCDFRFMRADRGFMCFPEIDTGIQMAPSMIEWMSTIIPDHLFKRMMLRGDRITAQELEENHVIIKACENAEKTVEEAVAFAKTFNKSRAAMREMKARAYKHITDKMEKEDPEYFDNKPERAKQGQIPVFMITFG
;
A
#
# COMPACT_ATOMS: atom_id res chain seq x y z
N MET A 1 21.72 -4.54 3.27
CA MET A 1 20.58 -5.09 4.03
C MET A 1 19.52 -5.49 3.03
N ALA A 2 18.68 -6.49 3.33
CA ALA A 2 17.56 -6.84 2.46
C ALA A 2 16.55 -5.67 2.41
N ILE A 3 15.90 -5.45 1.26
CA ILE A 3 14.86 -4.40 1.10
C ILE A 3 13.67 -4.69 2.02
N VAL A 4 13.32 -5.96 2.18
CA VAL A 4 12.28 -6.46 3.07
C VAL A 4 12.80 -7.70 3.77
N GLU A 5 12.50 -7.84 5.05
CA GLU A 5 12.72 -9.06 5.81
C GLU A 5 11.46 -9.41 6.61
N TRP A 6 11.43 -10.60 7.19
CA TRP A 6 10.38 -10.94 8.14
C TRP A 6 10.89 -11.79 9.29
N LYS A 7 10.16 -11.74 10.40
CA LYS A 7 10.38 -12.61 11.56
C LYS A 7 9.05 -13.19 12.06
N LYS A 8 9.12 -14.35 12.69
CA LYS A 8 7.97 -15.03 13.30
C LYS A 8 7.93 -14.74 14.80
N ASP A 9 6.77 -14.31 15.30
CA ASP A 9 6.44 -14.20 16.73
C ASP A 9 5.20 -15.06 17.01
N GLY A 10 5.44 -16.31 17.43
CA GLY A 10 4.41 -17.33 17.54
C GLY A 10 3.75 -17.60 16.19
N THR A 11 2.46 -17.25 16.07
CA THR A 11 1.68 -17.39 14.82
C THR A 11 1.59 -16.10 14.01
N VAL A 12 2.29 -15.04 14.41
CA VAL A 12 2.28 -13.74 13.71
C VAL A 12 3.57 -13.59 12.92
N ALA A 13 3.44 -13.27 11.63
CA ALA A 13 4.56 -12.83 10.80
C ALA A 13 4.70 -11.32 10.91
N ILE A 14 5.90 -10.82 11.20
CA ILE A 14 6.22 -9.40 11.23
C ILE A 14 7.10 -9.12 10.01
N MET A 15 6.50 -8.53 8.98
CA MET A 15 7.14 -8.15 7.72
C MET A 15 7.64 -6.69 7.81
N ILE A 16 8.93 -6.47 7.59
CA ILE A 16 9.61 -5.21 7.87
C ILE A 16 10.24 -4.68 6.59
N MET A 17 9.81 -3.49 6.16
CA MET A 17 10.44 -2.76 5.07
C MET A 17 11.67 -2.00 5.59
N ASN A 18 12.82 -2.25 4.97
CA ASN A 18 14.16 -1.86 5.41
C ASN A 18 14.91 -1.05 4.34
N ASN A 19 14.20 -0.27 3.53
CA ASN A 19 14.73 0.43 2.36
C ASN A 19 14.61 1.96 2.50
N GLY A 20 14.97 2.49 3.67
CA GLY A 20 14.89 3.92 3.98
C GLY A 20 13.46 4.45 3.85
N GLU A 21 13.22 5.33 2.88
CA GLU A 21 11.89 5.90 2.60
C GLU A 21 10.88 4.88 2.04
N ASN A 22 11.33 3.65 1.75
CA ASN A 22 10.56 2.54 1.18
C ASN A 22 9.83 2.95 -0.11
N LEU A 23 10.55 3.63 -0.99
CA LEU A 23 10.04 4.01 -2.31
C LEU A 23 9.73 2.77 -3.15
N ASN A 24 8.60 2.81 -3.83
CA ASN A 24 8.06 1.69 -4.59
C ASN A 24 8.62 1.77 -6.01
N ASN A 25 9.61 0.92 -6.29
CA ASN A 25 10.18 0.66 -7.60
C ASN A 25 10.15 -0.86 -7.87
N PRO A 26 10.55 -1.36 -9.05
CA PRO A 26 10.47 -2.79 -9.35
C PRO A 26 11.19 -3.69 -8.34
N ALA A 27 12.36 -3.29 -7.83
CA ALA A 27 13.10 -4.05 -6.83
C ALA A 27 12.36 -4.13 -5.48
N TRP A 28 11.68 -3.05 -5.09
CA TRP A 28 10.80 -3.06 -3.93
C TRP A 28 9.63 -4.05 -4.11
N ALA A 29 8.96 -4.02 -5.25
CA ALA A 29 7.81 -4.90 -5.51
C ALA A 29 8.21 -6.38 -5.50
N GLU A 30 9.36 -6.71 -6.12
CA GLU A 30 9.93 -8.05 -6.10
C GLU A 30 10.24 -8.53 -4.68
N ALA A 31 10.91 -7.70 -3.87
CA ALA A 31 11.26 -8.03 -2.49
C ALA A 31 10.01 -8.24 -1.61
N MET A 32 9.00 -7.37 -1.75
CA MET A 32 7.73 -7.49 -1.04
C MET A 32 7.02 -8.82 -1.38
N LEU A 33 6.91 -9.16 -2.67
CA LEU A 33 6.25 -10.39 -3.11
C LEU A 33 7.03 -11.63 -2.68
N SER A 34 8.35 -11.61 -2.75
CA SER A 34 9.20 -12.71 -2.31
C SER A 34 8.96 -13.04 -0.83
N VAL A 35 9.06 -12.03 0.04
CA VAL A 35 8.84 -12.20 1.49
C VAL A 35 7.39 -12.57 1.80
N TYR A 36 6.41 -11.96 1.13
CA TYR A 36 5.00 -12.34 1.28
C TYR A 36 4.77 -13.82 0.95
N ASN A 37 5.35 -14.32 -0.14
CA ASN A 37 5.18 -15.73 -0.55
C ASN A 37 5.78 -16.71 0.46
N GLU A 38 6.93 -16.36 1.08
CA GLU A 38 7.49 -17.14 2.18
C GLU A 38 6.53 -17.22 3.37
N ILE A 39 5.97 -16.07 3.78
CA ILE A 39 5.00 -15.99 4.87
C ILE A 39 3.71 -16.76 4.53
N GLU A 40 3.22 -16.66 3.29
CA GLU A 40 2.02 -17.37 2.87
C GLU A 40 2.25 -18.89 2.85
N ALA A 41 3.43 -19.36 2.43
CA ALA A 41 3.77 -20.78 2.43
C ALA A 41 3.74 -21.39 3.85
N ASP A 42 4.10 -20.61 4.87
CA ASP A 42 4.12 -21.03 6.26
C ASP A 42 2.70 -21.18 6.85
N GLN A 43 2.24 -22.43 7.00
CA GLN A 43 0.89 -22.73 7.48
C GLN A 43 0.65 -22.44 8.97
N GLU A 44 1.71 -22.22 9.75
CA GLU A 44 1.60 -21.84 11.16
C GLU A 44 1.19 -20.38 11.32
N ILE A 45 1.50 -19.53 10.32
CA ILE A 45 1.12 -18.12 10.33
C ILE A 45 -0.40 -17.96 10.26
N LYS A 46 -0.93 -17.17 11.20
CA LYS A 46 -2.35 -16.84 11.35
C LYS A 46 -2.65 -15.35 11.19
N ALA A 47 -1.63 -14.49 11.15
CA ALA A 47 -1.75 -13.05 10.87
C ALA A 47 -0.41 -12.45 10.41
N LEU A 48 -0.46 -11.36 9.67
CA LEU A 48 0.71 -10.61 9.22
C LEU A 48 0.65 -9.16 9.72
N VAL A 49 1.74 -8.68 10.31
CA VAL A 49 1.96 -7.26 10.63
C VAL A 49 3.01 -6.70 9.66
N LEU A 50 2.64 -5.69 8.88
CA LEU A 50 3.54 -4.93 8.00
C LEU A 50 4.00 -3.67 8.73
N THR A 51 5.32 -3.44 8.78
CA THR A 51 5.93 -2.27 9.42
C THR A 51 7.18 -1.80 8.66
N SER A 52 7.80 -0.71 9.11
CA SER A 52 9.11 -0.25 8.63
C SER A 52 10.12 -0.09 9.75
N SER A 53 11.39 -0.31 9.43
CA SER A 53 12.52 0.04 10.30
C SER A 53 12.97 1.50 10.17
N ASP A 54 12.48 2.27 9.20
CA ASP A 54 12.83 3.68 9.09
C ASP A 54 12.16 4.50 10.22
N PRO A 55 12.92 5.35 10.92
CA PRO A 55 12.41 6.06 12.10
C PRO A 55 11.41 7.18 11.78
N LYS A 56 11.28 7.58 10.50
CA LYS A 56 10.45 8.71 10.06
C LYS A 56 9.35 8.27 9.09
N ASN A 57 9.59 7.25 8.28
CA ASN A 57 8.75 6.87 7.16
C ASN A 57 8.26 5.44 7.31
N PHE A 58 6.95 5.25 7.13
CA PHE A 58 6.43 3.92 6.88
C PHE A 58 6.65 3.57 5.41
N CYS A 59 6.17 4.41 4.49
CA CYS A 59 6.37 4.28 3.05
C CYS A 59 5.99 5.59 2.36
N LEU A 60 6.88 6.14 1.53
CA LEU A 60 6.63 7.39 0.79
C LEU A 60 6.04 7.18 -0.61
N GLY A 61 5.73 5.94 -0.99
CA GLY A 61 5.03 5.62 -2.22
C GLY A 61 5.96 5.55 -3.43
N ALA A 62 5.51 6.01 -4.60
CA ALA A 62 6.22 5.84 -5.87
C ALA A 62 7.64 6.43 -5.86
N ASP A 63 8.59 5.71 -6.44
CA ASP A 63 9.95 6.20 -6.70
C ASP A 63 9.93 7.17 -7.89
N LEU A 64 9.65 8.46 -7.64
CA LEU A 64 9.52 9.48 -8.68
C LEU A 64 10.82 9.69 -9.47
N ALA A 65 11.98 9.45 -8.86
CA ALA A 65 13.27 9.53 -9.53
C ALA A 65 13.38 8.43 -10.59
N TRP A 66 13.05 7.18 -10.22
CA TRP A 66 13.00 6.06 -11.15
C TRP A 66 11.97 6.28 -12.26
N VAL A 67 10.76 6.73 -11.94
CA VAL A 67 9.72 7.02 -12.96
C VAL A 67 10.21 8.09 -13.94
N THR A 68 10.82 9.16 -13.44
CA THR A 68 11.38 10.24 -14.27
C THR A 68 12.49 9.74 -15.19
N GLU A 69 13.34 8.84 -14.71
CA GLU A 69 14.39 8.21 -15.52
C GLU A 69 13.80 7.38 -16.67
N GLN A 70 12.81 6.54 -16.39
CA GLN A 70 12.16 5.71 -17.42
C GLN A 70 11.42 6.58 -18.45
N MET A 71 10.76 7.64 -18.02
CA MET A 71 10.12 8.60 -18.94
C MET A 71 11.14 9.26 -19.88
N LYS A 72 12.28 9.71 -19.35
CA LYS A 72 13.35 10.31 -20.16
C LYS A 72 13.96 9.31 -21.14
N ALA A 73 14.03 8.05 -20.75
CA ALA A 73 14.46 6.96 -21.62
C ALA A 73 13.40 6.54 -22.66
N GLY A 74 12.14 6.98 -22.50
CA GLY A 74 11.03 6.55 -23.32
C GLY A 74 10.58 5.10 -23.06
N ASP A 75 10.99 4.50 -21.94
CA ASP A 75 10.63 3.12 -21.56
C ASP A 75 9.29 3.07 -20.81
N PHE A 76 8.21 3.37 -21.55
CA PHE A 76 6.86 3.33 -21.01
C PHE A 76 6.39 1.91 -20.67
N ASP A 77 7.00 0.87 -21.27
CA ASP A 77 6.74 -0.52 -20.92
C ASP A 77 7.30 -0.86 -19.54
N ALA A 78 8.46 -0.31 -19.16
CA ALA A 78 8.98 -0.42 -17.79
C ALA A 78 8.02 0.23 -16.77
N ILE A 79 7.53 1.43 -17.07
CA ILE A 79 6.54 2.13 -16.21
C ILE A 79 5.27 1.29 -16.07
N SER A 80 4.73 0.77 -17.18
CA SER A 80 3.57 -0.11 -17.18
C SER A 80 3.80 -1.36 -16.31
N ARG A 81 4.92 -2.05 -16.50
CA ARG A 81 5.29 -3.23 -15.69
C ARG A 81 5.43 -2.90 -14.20
N TRP A 82 5.96 -1.72 -13.86
CA TRP A 82 6.06 -1.26 -12.48
C TRP A 82 4.70 -1.03 -11.84
N LEU A 83 3.75 -0.39 -12.55
CA LEU A 83 2.38 -0.20 -12.09
C LEU A 83 1.70 -1.55 -11.78
N TYR A 84 1.81 -2.51 -12.71
CA TYR A 84 1.31 -3.88 -12.48
C TYR A 84 2.04 -4.59 -11.33
N GLY A 85 3.34 -4.36 -11.15
CA GLY A 85 4.14 -4.87 -10.04
C GLY A 85 3.62 -4.40 -8.68
N ASN A 86 3.32 -3.11 -8.54
CA ASN A 86 2.73 -2.55 -7.33
C ASN A 86 1.33 -3.12 -7.07
N ASN A 87 0.48 -3.21 -8.10
CA ASN A 87 -0.85 -3.83 -7.98
C ASN A 87 -0.77 -5.28 -7.50
N LYS A 88 0.23 -6.06 -7.92
CA LYS A 88 0.44 -7.43 -7.40
C LYS A 88 0.72 -7.43 -5.90
N VAL A 89 1.53 -6.49 -5.38
CA VAL A 89 1.79 -6.36 -3.93
C VAL A 89 0.51 -6.00 -3.18
N PHE A 90 -0.23 -4.99 -3.65
CA PHE A 90 -1.49 -4.57 -3.04
C PHE A 90 -2.50 -5.72 -2.99
N ARG A 91 -2.69 -6.41 -4.12
CA ARG A 91 -3.58 -7.55 -4.21
C ARG A 91 -3.15 -8.70 -3.31
N ALA A 92 -1.86 -8.98 -3.18
CA ALA A 92 -1.34 -10.04 -2.31
C ALA A 92 -1.71 -9.78 -0.84
N LEU A 93 -1.50 -8.56 -0.35
CA LEU A 93 -1.85 -8.19 1.03
C LEU A 93 -3.36 -8.17 1.28
N MET A 94 -4.13 -7.64 0.33
CA MET A 94 -5.60 -7.57 0.41
C MET A 94 -6.22 -8.97 0.42
N MET A 95 -5.72 -9.86 -0.43
CA MET A 95 -6.26 -11.22 -0.63
C MET A 95 -5.60 -12.28 0.26
N ALA A 96 -4.72 -11.86 1.18
CA ALA A 96 -4.00 -12.76 2.06
C ALA A 96 -4.98 -13.69 2.81
N PRO A 97 -4.67 -14.99 2.95
CA PRO A 97 -5.56 -15.96 3.60
C PRO A 97 -5.56 -15.83 5.15
N PHE A 98 -5.08 -14.71 5.67
CA PHE A 98 -5.00 -14.35 7.08
C PHE A 98 -5.20 -12.82 7.19
N PRO A 99 -5.49 -12.28 8.39
CA PRO A 99 -5.61 -10.84 8.55
C PRO A 99 -4.24 -10.17 8.38
N THR A 100 -4.24 -9.04 7.69
CA THR A 100 -3.08 -8.17 7.49
C THR A 100 -3.27 -6.89 8.28
N ILE A 101 -2.23 -6.47 9.00
CA ILE A 101 -2.25 -5.31 9.88
C ILE A 101 -1.10 -4.39 9.50
N ALA A 102 -1.37 -3.12 9.19
CA ALA A 102 -0.34 -2.12 9.02
C ALA A 102 0.00 -1.46 10.37
N ALA A 103 1.25 -1.58 10.80
CA ALA A 103 1.81 -0.80 11.90
C ALA A 103 2.57 0.40 11.31
N ILE A 104 1.89 1.55 11.23
CA ILE A 104 2.37 2.75 10.56
C ILE A 104 3.27 3.54 11.52
N THR A 105 4.57 3.26 11.46
CA THR A 105 5.63 3.81 12.32
C THR A 105 6.17 5.17 11.88
N GLY A 106 5.58 5.78 10.84
CA GLY A 106 6.02 7.04 10.25
C GLY A 106 5.06 7.58 9.20
N HIS A 107 5.55 8.41 8.28
CA HIS A 107 4.76 8.93 7.15
C HIS A 107 4.34 7.81 6.18
N ALA A 108 3.06 7.82 5.79
CA ALA A 108 2.49 6.92 4.78
C ALA A 108 1.88 7.75 3.66
N PHE A 109 2.62 7.95 2.56
CA PHE A 109 2.24 8.87 1.48
C PHE A 109 2.00 8.16 0.15
N GLY A 110 0.97 8.59 -0.57
CA GLY A 110 0.59 8.07 -1.89
C GLY A 110 0.41 6.57 -1.86
N ASN A 111 1.17 5.85 -2.70
CA ASN A 111 1.20 4.38 -2.69
C ASN A 111 1.52 3.78 -1.31
N GLY A 112 2.19 4.49 -0.40
CA GLY A 112 2.41 4.07 0.99
C GLY A 112 1.15 4.14 1.87
N ALA A 113 0.30 5.16 1.68
CA ALA A 113 -1.02 5.22 2.32
C ALA A 113 -1.94 4.12 1.77
N MET A 114 -1.89 3.90 0.45
CA MET A 114 -2.60 2.83 -0.23
C MET A 114 -2.16 1.43 0.24
N LEU A 115 -0.86 1.22 0.42
CA LEU A 115 -0.29 -0.01 0.97
C LEU A 115 -0.86 -0.31 2.35
N ALA A 116 -0.91 0.69 3.24
CA ALA A 116 -1.54 0.56 4.55
C ALA A 116 -3.06 0.33 4.45
N GLY A 117 -3.71 0.91 3.44
CA GLY A 117 -5.11 0.66 3.11
C GLY A 117 -5.39 -0.78 2.64
N CYS A 118 -4.43 -1.44 1.98
CA CYS A 118 -4.60 -2.84 1.57
C CYS A 118 -4.59 -3.82 2.75
N CYS A 119 -4.05 -3.42 3.90
CA CYS A 119 -4.16 -4.21 5.12
C CYS A 119 -5.60 -4.16 5.66
N ASP A 120 -6.08 -5.22 6.30
CA ASP A 120 -7.42 -5.22 6.89
C ASP A 120 -7.54 -4.20 8.04
N PHE A 121 -6.47 -4.08 8.84
CA PHE A 121 -6.42 -3.21 10.01
C PHE A 121 -5.18 -2.32 10.00
N ARG A 122 -5.27 -1.18 10.70
CA ARG A 122 -4.20 -0.18 10.78
C ARG A 122 -4.05 0.35 12.20
N PHE A 123 -2.80 0.50 12.62
CA PHE A 123 -2.37 1.24 13.82
C PHE A 123 -1.35 2.28 13.36
N MET A 124 -1.34 3.44 13.99
CA MET A 124 -0.40 4.51 13.60
C MET A 124 0.13 5.22 14.82
N ARG A 125 1.42 5.58 14.81
CA ARG A 125 1.99 6.38 15.89
C ARG A 125 1.40 7.80 15.91
N ALA A 126 1.18 8.33 17.10
CA ALA A 126 0.49 9.59 17.36
C ALA A 126 1.44 10.78 17.50
N ASP A 127 2.69 10.54 17.88
CA ASP A 127 3.71 11.55 18.13
C ASP A 127 4.35 12.09 16.83
N ARG A 128 4.23 11.36 15.71
CA ARG A 128 4.75 11.77 14.40
C ARG A 128 4.15 10.98 13.25
N GLY A 129 3.93 11.64 12.12
CA GLY A 129 3.57 10.95 10.89
C GLY A 129 2.25 11.48 10.35
N PHE A 130 2.03 11.25 9.07
CA PHE A 130 0.80 11.64 8.40
C PHE A 130 0.43 10.56 7.39
N MET A 131 -0.86 10.38 7.14
CA MET A 131 -1.37 9.70 5.96
C MET A 131 -1.83 10.76 4.95
N CYS A 132 -1.44 10.61 3.67
CA CYS A 132 -1.68 11.62 2.64
C CYS A 132 -1.71 11.02 1.22
N PHE A 133 -2.44 11.66 0.31
CA PHE A 133 -2.39 11.43 -1.14
C PHE A 133 -1.80 12.65 -1.86
N PRO A 134 -0.47 12.74 -2.04
CA PRO A 134 0.19 13.85 -2.73
C PRO A 134 0.08 13.78 -4.27
N GLU A 135 -0.69 12.83 -4.81
CA GLU A 135 -0.94 12.62 -6.24
C GLU A 135 -1.37 13.90 -6.97
N ILE A 136 -2.20 14.72 -6.33
CA ILE A 136 -2.67 16.01 -6.88
C ILE A 136 -1.52 17.00 -7.13
N ASP A 137 -0.45 16.93 -6.33
CA ASP A 137 0.71 17.81 -6.43
C ASP A 137 1.80 17.24 -7.36
N THR A 138 1.84 15.92 -7.54
CA THR A 138 2.90 15.22 -8.28
C THR A 138 2.51 14.90 -9.72
N GLY A 139 1.23 14.98 -10.09
CA GLY A 139 0.75 14.69 -11.44
C GLY A 139 0.70 13.20 -11.78
N ILE A 140 0.79 12.32 -10.77
CA ILE A 140 0.51 10.89 -10.88
C ILE A 140 -0.90 10.65 -10.36
N GLN A 141 -1.83 10.18 -11.19
CA GLN A 141 -3.21 9.94 -10.75
C GLN A 141 -3.39 8.61 -10.03
N MET A 142 -4.40 8.53 -9.16
CA MET A 142 -4.85 7.25 -8.61
C MET A 142 -5.62 6.45 -9.67
N ALA A 143 -5.37 5.13 -9.73
CA ALA A 143 -6.13 4.22 -10.58
C ALA A 143 -7.59 4.04 -10.09
N PRO A 144 -8.52 3.60 -10.95
CA PRO A 144 -9.90 3.31 -10.54
C PRO A 144 -9.99 2.34 -9.35
N SER A 145 -9.19 1.26 -9.35
CA SER A 145 -9.17 0.33 -8.22
C SER A 145 -8.67 0.97 -6.92
N MET A 146 -7.65 1.84 -6.99
CA MET A 146 -7.08 2.59 -5.86
C MET A 146 -8.12 3.47 -5.18
N ILE A 147 -8.91 4.18 -6.00
CA ILE A 147 -10.01 5.02 -5.52
C ILE A 147 -11.08 4.14 -4.85
N GLU A 148 -11.45 3.04 -5.49
CA GLU A 148 -12.46 2.11 -4.96
C GLU A 148 -12.09 1.63 -3.56
N TRP A 149 -10.91 1.00 -3.39
CA TRP A 149 -10.59 0.43 -2.07
C TRP A 149 -10.35 1.50 -1.01
N MET A 150 -9.72 2.64 -1.35
CA MET A 150 -9.51 3.69 -0.35
C MET A 150 -10.83 4.31 0.11
N SER A 151 -11.84 4.39 -0.77
CA SER A 151 -13.18 4.85 -0.42
C SER A 151 -13.92 3.91 0.54
N THR A 152 -13.57 2.61 0.56
CA THR A 152 -14.12 1.66 1.54
C THR A 152 -13.55 1.82 2.95
N ILE A 153 -12.43 2.53 3.09
CA ILE A 153 -11.65 2.64 4.32
C ILE A 153 -11.74 4.04 4.92
N ILE A 154 -11.76 5.06 4.06
CA ILE A 154 -11.73 6.46 4.45
C ILE A 154 -13.10 7.08 4.21
N PRO A 155 -13.75 7.67 5.23
CA PRO A 155 -15.02 8.37 5.05
C PRO A 155 -14.92 9.47 3.98
N ASP A 156 -15.92 9.55 3.10
CA ASP A 156 -15.93 10.38 1.88
C ASP A 156 -15.40 11.82 2.08
N HIS A 157 -15.82 12.51 3.14
CA HIS A 157 -15.39 13.88 3.44
C HIS A 157 -13.86 14.02 3.67
N LEU A 158 -13.24 13.02 4.30
CA LEU A 158 -11.82 12.98 4.63
C LEU A 158 -11.05 12.51 3.40
N PHE A 159 -11.59 11.52 2.68
CA PHE A 159 -11.00 11.02 1.45
C PHE A 159 -10.89 12.12 0.39
N LYS A 160 -11.94 12.93 0.20
CA LYS A 160 -11.92 14.09 -0.71
C LYS A 160 -10.90 15.15 -0.30
N ARG A 161 -10.76 15.42 1.00
CA ARG A 161 -9.72 16.32 1.53
C ARG A 161 -8.32 15.82 1.19
N MET A 162 -8.06 14.55 1.43
CA MET A 162 -6.76 13.94 1.11
C MET A 162 -6.50 13.94 -0.39
N MET A 163 -7.46 13.48 -1.20
CA MET A 163 -7.30 13.29 -2.64
C MET A 163 -7.30 14.60 -3.45
N LEU A 164 -8.14 15.57 -3.10
CA LEU A 164 -8.32 16.80 -3.90
C LEU A 164 -7.53 17.99 -3.37
N ARG A 165 -7.15 17.99 -2.08
CA ARG A 165 -6.37 19.08 -1.45
C ARG A 165 -4.95 18.66 -1.08
N GLY A 166 -4.62 17.37 -1.12
CA GLY A 166 -3.32 16.86 -0.65
C GLY A 166 -3.18 16.95 0.87
N ASP A 167 -4.30 16.87 1.60
CA ASP A 167 -4.28 17.01 3.06
C ASP A 167 -3.47 15.91 3.75
N ARG A 168 -2.65 16.33 4.70
CA ARG A 168 -1.92 15.45 5.63
C ARG A 168 -2.77 15.21 6.86
N ILE A 169 -3.19 13.97 7.07
CA ILE A 169 -4.06 13.59 8.19
C ILE A 169 -3.23 12.93 9.29
N THR A 170 -3.45 13.37 10.54
CA THR A 170 -2.75 12.85 11.73
C THR A 170 -3.35 11.52 12.19
N ALA A 171 -2.62 10.77 13.02
CA ALA A 171 -3.16 9.53 13.59
C ALA A 171 -4.42 9.77 14.44
N GLN A 172 -4.48 10.88 15.18
CA GLN A 172 -5.64 11.24 16.00
C GLN A 172 -6.88 11.47 15.13
N GLU A 173 -6.75 12.27 14.06
CA GLU A 173 -7.87 12.51 13.14
C GLU A 173 -8.28 11.22 12.41
N LEU A 174 -7.34 10.34 12.07
CA LEU A 174 -7.65 9.02 11.50
C LEU A 174 -8.40 8.12 12.48
N GLU A 175 -8.05 8.12 13.77
CA GLU A 175 -8.72 7.35 14.82
C GLU A 175 -10.13 7.88 15.08
N GLU A 176 -10.30 9.20 15.19
CA GLU A 176 -11.59 9.88 15.33
C GLU A 176 -12.54 9.56 14.18
N ASN A 177 -12.00 9.32 12.98
CA ASN A 177 -12.75 8.95 11.77
C ASN A 177 -12.77 7.44 11.50
N HIS A 178 -12.31 6.60 12.45
CA HIS A 178 -12.30 5.14 12.35
C HIS A 178 -11.52 4.55 11.15
N VAL A 179 -10.58 5.31 10.59
CA VAL A 179 -9.69 4.86 9.51
C VAL A 179 -8.62 3.93 10.05
N ILE A 180 -8.13 4.21 11.26
CA ILE A 180 -7.22 3.35 12.03
C ILE A 180 -7.90 2.89 13.31
N ILE A 181 -7.44 1.77 13.86
CA ILE A 181 -7.94 1.22 15.13
C ILE A 181 -7.50 2.09 16.31
N LYS A 182 -6.26 2.59 16.27
CA LYS A 182 -5.70 3.37 17.37
C LYS A 182 -4.51 4.25 16.96
N ALA A 183 -4.46 5.47 17.50
CA ALA A 183 -3.28 6.32 17.50
C ALA A 183 -2.39 5.95 18.72
N CYS A 184 -1.33 5.19 18.46
CA CYS A 184 -0.43 4.66 19.49
C CYS A 184 0.62 5.70 19.91
N GLU A 185 1.12 5.64 21.14
CA GLU A 185 2.03 6.66 21.70
C GLU A 185 3.26 6.97 20.82
N ASN A 186 3.92 5.94 20.29
CA ASN A 186 5.13 6.06 19.49
C ASN A 186 5.28 4.85 18.54
N ALA A 187 6.34 4.83 17.72
CA ALA A 187 6.60 3.76 16.76
C ALA A 187 6.71 2.36 17.38
N GLU A 188 7.40 2.22 18.52
CA GLU A 188 7.55 0.94 19.21
C GLU A 188 6.20 0.41 19.70
N LYS A 189 5.43 1.27 20.39
CA LYS A 189 4.07 0.93 20.84
C LYS A 189 3.12 0.61 19.69
N THR A 190 3.30 1.26 18.54
CA THR A 190 2.50 0.95 17.34
C THR A 190 2.70 -0.49 16.89
N VAL A 191 3.94 -0.98 16.86
CA VAL A 191 4.24 -2.37 16.48
C VAL A 191 3.79 -3.34 17.57
N GLU A 192 4.05 -3.06 18.84
CA GLU A 192 3.60 -3.89 19.96
C GLU A 192 2.07 -4.10 19.94
N GLU A 193 1.29 -3.02 19.80
CA GLU A 193 -0.16 -3.08 19.79
C GLU A 193 -0.71 -3.78 18.55
N ALA A 194 -0.12 -3.53 17.37
CA ALA A 194 -0.48 -4.24 16.15
C ALA A 194 -0.22 -5.75 16.26
N VAL A 195 0.90 -6.16 16.86
CA VAL A 195 1.22 -7.58 17.11
C VAL A 195 0.29 -8.19 18.15
N ALA A 196 0.01 -7.47 19.24
CA ALA A 196 -0.94 -7.93 20.26
C ALA A 196 -2.34 -8.15 19.67
N PHE A 197 -2.80 -7.22 18.83
CA PHE A 197 -4.05 -7.36 18.09
C PHE A 197 -4.00 -8.53 17.10
N ALA A 198 -2.92 -8.69 16.33
CA ALA A 198 -2.72 -9.80 15.41
C ALA A 198 -2.78 -11.18 16.11
N LYS A 199 -2.26 -11.28 17.34
CA LYS A 199 -2.29 -12.52 18.16
C LYS A 199 -3.71 -12.95 18.56
N THR A 200 -4.71 -12.07 18.45
CA THR A 200 -6.11 -12.43 18.73
C THR A 200 -6.75 -13.29 17.63
N PHE A 201 -6.15 -13.36 16.43
CA PHE A 201 -6.68 -14.11 15.30
C PHE A 201 -6.20 -15.57 15.30
N ASN A 202 -7.16 -16.49 15.25
CA ASN A 202 -6.89 -17.95 15.22
C ASN A 202 -7.84 -18.73 14.29
N LYS A 203 -8.47 -18.05 13.32
CA LYS A 203 -9.49 -18.64 12.44
C LYS A 203 -8.90 -19.33 11.22
N SER A 204 -9.74 -20.08 10.50
CA SER A 204 -9.35 -20.85 9.32
C SER A 204 -8.87 -19.96 8.18
N ARG A 205 -7.68 -20.27 7.63
CA ARG A 205 -7.12 -19.59 6.48
C ARG A 205 -7.96 -19.74 5.21
N ALA A 206 -8.51 -20.94 5.01
CA ALA A 206 -9.37 -21.22 3.86
C ALA A 206 -10.66 -20.39 3.91
N ALA A 207 -11.27 -20.28 5.09
CA ALA A 207 -12.47 -19.46 5.27
C ALA A 207 -12.19 -17.97 5.05
N MET A 208 -11.09 -17.44 5.61
CA MET A 208 -10.69 -16.05 5.39
C MET A 208 -10.42 -15.75 3.92
N ARG A 209 -9.71 -16.62 3.21
CA ARG A 209 -9.45 -16.48 1.78
C ARG A 209 -10.75 -16.32 0.99
N GLU A 210 -11.72 -17.21 1.23
CA GLU A 210 -13.03 -17.17 0.56
C GLU A 210 -13.83 -15.92 0.91
N MET A 211 -13.84 -15.51 2.18
CA MET A 211 -14.54 -14.30 2.62
C MET A 211 -13.96 -13.06 1.98
N LYS A 212 -12.64 -12.91 1.99
CA LYS A 212 -11.93 -11.79 1.36
C LYS A 212 -12.11 -11.77 -0.15
N ALA A 213 -12.04 -12.92 -0.82
CA ALA A 213 -12.26 -13.00 -2.25
C ALA A 213 -13.66 -12.52 -2.68
N ARG A 214 -14.68 -12.79 -1.86
CA ARG A 214 -16.04 -12.30 -2.10
C ARG A 214 -16.19 -10.83 -1.76
N ALA A 215 -15.65 -10.41 -0.61
CA ALA A 215 -15.71 -9.02 -0.14
C ALA A 215 -15.02 -8.06 -1.12
N TYR A 216 -13.82 -8.41 -1.59
CA TYR A 216 -12.99 -7.55 -2.42
C TYR A 216 -13.13 -7.80 -3.92
N LYS A 217 -14.09 -8.64 -4.35
CA LYS A 217 -14.29 -8.95 -5.77
C LYS A 217 -14.47 -7.70 -6.63
N HIS A 218 -15.23 -6.72 -6.13
CA HIS A 218 -15.49 -5.47 -6.84
C HIS A 218 -14.19 -4.67 -7.08
N ILE A 219 -13.25 -4.69 -6.15
CA ILE A 219 -11.92 -4.06 -6.29
C ILE A 219 -11.05 -4.85 -7.27
N THR A 220 -10.99 -6.19 -7.13
CA THR A 220 -10.16 -7.02 -8.03
C THR A 220 -10.66 -6.98 -9.47
N ASP A 221 -11.98 -6.92 -9.68
CA ASP A 221 -12.55 -6.76 -11.01
C ASP A 221 -12.13 -5.42 -11.65
N LYS A 222 -12.04 -4.33 -10.87
CA LYS A 222 -11.50 -3.05 -11.34
C LYS A 222 -10.01 -3.14 -11.67
N MET A 223 -9.22 -3.78 -10.80
CA MET A 223 -7.80 -4.03 -11.07
C MET A 223 -7.57 -4.79 -12.39
N GLU A 224 -8.46 -5.72 -12.73
CA GLU A 224 -8.32 -6.57 -13.93
C GLU A 224 -8.93 -5.93 -15.18
N LYS A 225 -9.98 -5.12 -15.06
CA LYS A 225 -10.79 -4.65 -16.21
C LYS A 225 -10.69 -3.16 -16.48
N GLU A 226 -10.43 -2.34 -15.46
CA GLU A 226 -10.42 -0.88 -15.57
C GLU A 226 -9.00 -0.30 -15.48
N ASP A 227 -8.17 -0.79 -14.55
CA ASP A 227 -6.79 -0.32 -14.39
C ASP A 227 -5.92 -0.45 -15.66
N PRO A 228 -6.04 -1.51 -16.50
CA PRO A 228 -5.25 -1.62 -17.74
C PRO A 228 -5.39 -0.42 -18.67
N GLU A 229 -6.56 0.23 -18.70
CA GLU A 229 -6.80 1.45 -19.49
C GLU A 229 -5.83 2.58 -19.13
N TYR A 230 -5.35 2.60 -17.88
CA TYR A 230 -4.46 3.62 -17.32
C TYR A 230 -3.00 3.16 -17.26
N PHE A 231 -2.76 1.84 -17.19
CA PHE A 231 -1.45 1.25 -16.95
C PHE A 231 -0.73 0.90 -18.25
N ASP A 232 -1.49 0.48 -19.27
CA ASP A 232 -0.91 0.02 -20.52
C ASP A 232 -0.24 1.17 -21.26
N ASN A 233 0.95 0.89 -21.80
CA ASN A 233 1.63 1.80 -22.72
C ASN A 233 0.81 1.90 -24.01
N LYS A 234 0.40 3.12 -24.37
CA LYS A 234 -0.40 3.43 -25.56
C LYS A 234 0.37 4.34 -26.52
N PRO A 235 1.23 3.78 -27.40
CA PRO A 235 2.12 4.57 -28.28
C PRO A 235 1.40 5.54 -29.21
N GLU A 236 0.14 5.28 -29.55
CA GLU A 236 -0.71 6.17 -30.34
C GLU A 236 -0.95 7.53 -29.66
N ARG A 237 -0.86 7.61 -28.33
CA ARG A 237 -0.98 8.86 -27.57
C ARG A 237 0.23 9.77 -27.76
N ALA A 238 1.43 9.19 -27.90
CA ALA A 238 2.63 9.97 -28.20
C ALA A 238 2.47 10.75 -29.52
N LYS A 239 1.76 10.16 -30.51
CA LYS A 239 1.46 10.82 -31.80
C LYS A 239 0.53 12.03 -31.64
N GLN A 240 -0.16 12.14 -30.52
CA GLN A 240 -1.06 13.24 -30.16
C GLN A 240 -0.41 14.23 -29.16
N GLY A 241 0.90 14.08 -28.90
CA GLY A 241 1.63 14.93 -27.94
C GLY A 241 1.31 14.62 -26.47
N GLN A 242 0.77 13.44 -26.17
CA GLN A 242 0.40 13.01 -24.82
C GLN A 242 1.35 11.93 -24.29
N ILE A 243 1.44 11.79 -22.96
CA ILE A 243 2.18 10.70 -22.31
C ILE A 243 1.47 9.36 -22.62
N PRO A 244 2.21 8.32 -23.08
CA PRO A 244 1.62 7.01 -23.41
C PRO A 244 0.96 6.25 -22.27
N VAL A 245 1.35 6.52 -21.03
CA VAL A 245 0.71 5.95 -19.82
C VAL A 245 -0.21 7.00 -19.21
N PHE A 246 -1.50 6.71 -19.10
CA PHE A 246 -2.51 7.74 -18.76
C PHE A 246 -2.46 8.20 -17.31
N MET A 247 -1.86 7.40 -16.43
CA MET A 247 -1.72 7.71 -15.00
C MET A 247 -0.67 8.79 -14.70
N ILE A 248 -0.04 9.37 -15.73
CA ILE A 248 1.03 10.33 -15.57
C ILE A 248 0.77 11.54 -16.46
N THR A 249 0.72 12.72 -15.86
CA THR A 249 0.49 13.99 -16.56
C THR A 249 1.53 15.06 -16.19
N PHE A 250 2.80 14.69 -16.01
CA PHE A 250 3.86 15.69 -15.84
C PHE A 250 3.80 16.72 -16.98
N GLY A 251 3.62 17.99 -16.61
CA GLY A 251 3.64 19.14 -17.51
C GLY A 251 5.04 19.67 -17.73
#